data_AF-A0AAV3PRH3-F1
#
_entry.id   AF-A0AAV3PRH3-F1
#
_cell.length_a   1.000
_cell.length_b   1.000
_cell.length_c   1.000
_cell.angle_alpha   90.00
_cell.angle_beta   90.00
_cell.angle_gamma   90.00
#
_symmetry.space_group_name_H-M   'P 1'
#
loop_
_entity.id
_entity.type
_entity.pdbx_description
1 polymer ?
#
loop_
_entity_poly.entity_id
_entity_poly.type
_entity_poly.pdbx_seq_one_letter_code
_entity_poly.pdbx_strand_id
1 'polypeptide(L)'
;MEPSTKRLRIDKATRSIKKMDNSLYNALRLIYVDSIFVLEIGQLWPELLLLANFRCGLWYTPNNKFHSTGYFKSTDGHYSNWSFNTSRLNLHVAQIAGHRGCCMIIDSMRKGKRFPDSMSKTIPIWTCVLNRAIRNYFMRHSFADSAEAFKSTRLGTWEQREDRLIDWALVV
;
A
#
# COMPACT_ATOMS: atom_id res chain seq x y z
N MET A 1 -16.15 45.40 -35.96
CA MET A 1 -16.96 44.91 -34.81
C MET A 1 -16.05 44.05 -33.97
N GLU A 2 -15.57 44.57 -32.85
CA GLU A 2 -14.80 43.80 -31.86
C GLU A 2 -15.68 42.70 -31.24
N PRO A 3 -15.21 41.45 -31.06
CA PRO A 3 -16.02 40.40 -30.46
C PRO A 3 -16.26 40.73 -29.00
N SER A 4 -17.53 40.94 -28.60
CA SER A 4 -17.88 41.15 -27.20
C SER A 4 -17.43 39.95 -26.38
N THR A 5 -16.35 40.09 -25.61
CA THR A 5 -15.86 39.02 -24.74
C THR A 5 -16.87 38.87 -23.60
N LYS A 6 -17.81 37.94 -23.77
CA LYS A 6 -18.89 37.71 -22.81
C LYS A 6 -18.28 37.21 -21.50
N ARG A 7 -18.16 38.10 -20.50
CA ARG A 7 -17.54 37.81 -19.20
C ARG A 7 -18.35 36.69 -18.52
N LEU A 8 -17.80 35.48 -18.51
CA LEU A 8 -18.42 34.33 -17.86
C LEU A 8 -18.45 34.56 -16.34
N ARG A 9 -19.58 34.26 -15.70
CA ARG A 9 -19.64 34.19 -14.24
C ARG A 9 -18.64 33.14 -13.74
N ILE A 10 -18.00 33.42 -12.60
CA ILE A 10 -16.91 32.61 -12.03
C ILE A 10 -17.32 31.15 -11.86
N ASP A 11 -18.57 30.88 -11.47
CA ASP A 11 -19.12 29.53 -11.32
C ASP A 11 -19.21 28.77 -12.65
N LYS A 12 -19.61 29.45 -13.73
CA LYS A 12 -19.68 28.86 -15.09
C LYS A 12 -18.28 28.60 -15.64
N ALA A 13 -17.35 29.54 -15.46
CA ALA A 13 -15.95 29.34 -15.85
C ALA A 13 -15.32 28.16 -15.12
N THR A 14 -15.50 28.07 -13.80
CA THR A 14 -14.98 26.97 -12.97
C THR A 14 -15.56 25.62 -13.37
N ARG A 15 -16.86 25.53 -13.65
CA ARG A 15 -17.49 24.29 -14.15
C ARG A 15 -16.96 23.90 -15.52
N SER A 16 -16.75 24.87 -16.41
CA SER A 16 -16.18 24.62 -17.75
C SER A 16 -14.76 24.07 -17.66
N ILE A 17 -13.91 24.66 -16.81
CA ILE A 17 -12.56 24.16 -16.55
C ILE A 17 -12.60 22.74 -15.99
N LYS A 18 -13.43 22.48 -14.96
CA LYS A 18 -13.59 21.12 -14.40
C LYS A 18 -14.05 20.09 -15.44
N LYS A 19 -14.89 20.49 -16.40
CA LYS A 19 -15.35 19.63 -17.49
C LYS A 19 -14.22 19.33 -18.48
N MET A 20 -13.39 20.32 -18.80
CA MET A 20 -12.21 20.15 -19.65
C MET A 20 -11.15 19.27 -18.97
N ASP A 21 -10.93 19.45 -17.67
CA ASP A 21 -10.03 18.63 -16.84
C ASP A 21 -10.41 17.14 -16.90
N ASN A 22 -11.70 16.82 -16.91
CA ASN A 22 -12.19 15.44 -16.91
C ASN A 22 -12.36 14.84 -18.32
N SER A 23 -11.57 15.31 -19.29
CA SER A 23 -11.55 14.75 -20.64
C SER A 23 -10.74 13.46 -20.70
N LEU A 24 -11.06 12.60 -21.67
CA LEU A 24 -10.30 11.37 -21.93
C LEU A 24 -8.82 11.66 -22.20
N TYR A 25 -8.53 12.72 -22.97
CA TYR A 25 -7.16 13.15 -23.24
C TYR A 25 -6.40 13.46 -21.95
N ASN A 26 -6.99 14.25 -21.04
CA ASN A 26 -6.36 14.58 -19.77
C ASN A 26 -6.18 13.35 -18.88
N ALA A 27 -7.14 12.44 -18.85
CA ALA A 27 -7.01 11.18 -18.09
C ALA A 27 -5.85 10.32 -18.60
N LEU A 28 -5.75 10.12 -19.93
CA LEU A 28 -4.64 9.37 -20.53
C LEU A 28 -3.30 10.07 -20.34
N ARG A 29 -3.26 11.41 -20.46
CA ARG A 29 -2.06 12.21 -20.22
C ARG A 29 -1.59 12.10 -18.77
N LEU A 30 -2.52 12.13 -17.81
CA LEU A 30 -2.18 11.96 -16.39
C LEU A 30 -1.62 10.56 -16.12
N ILE A 31 -2.26 9.51 -16.65
CA ILE A 31 -1.75 8.13 -16.54
C ILE A 31 -0.33 8.02 -17.11
N TYR A 32 -0.09 8.62 -18.29
CA TYR A 32 1.24 8.62 -18.90
C TYR A 32 2.27 9.35 -18.05
N VAL A 33 1.99 10.57 -17.59
CA VAL A 33 2.92 11.33 -16.74
C VAL A 33 3.22 10.58 -15.43
N ASP A 34 2.19 10.05 -14.77
CA ASP A 34 2.35 9.28 -13.53
C ASP A 34 3.14 7.99 -13.78
N SER A 35 2.99 7.36 -14.96
CA SER A 35 3.76 6.17 -15.32
C SER A 35 5.26 6.43 -15.43
N ILE A 36 5.64 7.59 -15.97
CA ILE A 36 7.04 8.01 -16.03
C ILE A 36 7.56 8.25 -14.62
N PHE A 37 6.79 8.94 -13.78
CA PHE A 37 7.17 9.18 -12.38
C PHE A 37 7.40 7.88 -11.60
N VAL A 38 6.51 6.89 -11.73
CA VAL A 38 6.67 5.59 -11.06
C VAL A 38 7.96 4.87 -11.51
N LEU A 39 8.30 4.98 -12.79
CA LEU A 39 9.55 4.43 -13.32
C LEU A 39 10.79 5.13 -12.78
N GLU A 40 10.79 6.46 -12.72
CA GLU A 40 11.90 7.25 -12.15
C GLU A 40 12.12 6.90 -10.69
N ILE A 41 11.05 6.81 -9.91
CA ILE A 41 11.09 6.38 -8.50
C ILE A 41 11.66 4.97 -8.36
N GLY A 42 11.25 4.03 -9.22
CA GLY A 42 11.82 2.68 -9.22
C GLY A 42 13.30 2.63 -9.60
N GLN A 43 13.80 3.57 -10.41
CA GLN A 43 15.22 3.68 -10.74
C GLN A 43 16.04 4.31 -9.60
N LEU A 44 15.46 5.26 -8.87
CA LEU A 44 16.11 5.92 -7.73
C LEU A 44 16.30 4.96 -6.54
N TRP A 45 15.42 3.98 -6.40
CA TRP A 45 15.51 2.95 -5.36
C TRP A 45 15.43 1.53 -5.92
N PRO A 46 16.50 1.02 -6.55
CA PRO A 46 16.50 -0.32 -7.18
C PRO A 46 16.25 -1.47 -6.20
N GLU A 47 16.60 -1.28 -4.92
CA GLU A 47 16.43 -2.27 -3.86
C GLU A 47 14.96 -2.43 -3.43
N LEU A 48 14.12 -1.43 -3.69
CA LEU A 48 12.71 -1.42 -3.32
C LEU A 48 11.89 -2.15 -4.37
N LEU A 49 11.25 -3.25 -3.96
CA LEU A 49 10.36 -3.98 -4.86
C LEU A 49 9.08 -3.18 -5.13
N LEU A 50 8.89 -2.75 -6.37
CA LEU A 50 7.66 -2.11 -6.82
C LEU A 50 6.52 -3.11 -6.96
N LEU A 51 5.42 -2.87 -6.26
CA LEU A 51 4.18 -3.64 -6.29
C LEU A 51 3.02 -2.75 -6.73
N ALA A 52 2.23 -3.20 -7.70
CA ALA A 52 1.01 -2.50 -8.10
C ALA A 52 -0.20 -2.94 -7.27
N ASN A 53 -0.99 -2.02 -6.71
CA ASN A 53 -2.32 -2.36 -6.23
C ASN A 53 -3.25 -2.62 -7.43
N PHE A 54 -3.79 -3.84 -7.55
CA PHE A 54 -4.64 -4.34 -8.64
C PHE A 54 -5.83 -3.45 -8.99
N ARG A 55 -6.24 -2.56 -8.09
CA ARG A 55 -7.29 -1.58 -8.34
C ARG A 55 -6.90 -0.59 -9.43
N CYS A 56 -5.76 0.06 -9.26
CA CYS A 56 -5.37 1.18 -10.12
C CYS A 56 -3.86 1.31 -10.34
N GLY A 57 -3.01 0.65 -9.54
CA GLY A 57 -1.55 0.73 -9.68
C GLY A 57 -1.04 0.19 -11.03
N LEU A 58 -1.77 -0.76 -11.64
CA LEU A 58 -1.38 -1.37 -12.91
C LEU A 58 -1.41 -0.40 -14.11
N TRP A 59 -2.06 0.76 -13.97
CA TRP A 59 -2.08 1.76 -15.05
C TRP A 59 -0.71 2.44 -15.26
N TYR A 60 0.18 2.37 -14.27
CA TYR A 60 1.39 3.20 -14.25
C TYR A 60 2.65 2.50 -14.72
N THR A 61 2.63 1.21 -15.05
CA THR A 61 3.85 0.59 -15.58
C THR A 61 3.55 -0.63 -16.44
N PRO A 62 4.26 -0.82 -17.57
CA PRO A 62 4.12 -2.04 -18.37
C PRO A 62 4.39 -3.31 -17.54
N ASN A 63 3.78 -4.41 -17.99
CA ASN A 63 3.65 -5.71 -17.30
C ASN A 63 4.97 -6.39 -16.82
N ASN A 64 6.14 -5.81 -17.09
CA ASN A 64 7.45 -6.38 -16.76
C ASN A 64 8.28 -5.55 -15.76
N LYS A 65 7.72 -4.47 -15.21
CA LYS A 65 8.45 -3.60 -14.27
C LYS A 65 7.98 -3.72 -12.82
N PHE A 66 6.77 -4.21 -12.60
CA PHE A 66 6.30 -4.56 -11.27
C PHE A 66 6.81 -5.96 -10.89
N HIS A 67 7.31 -6.09 -9.67
CA HIS A 67 7.77 -7.37 -9.13
C HIS A 67 6.61 -8.26 -8.70
N SER A 68 5.54 -7.63 -8.22
CA SER A 68 4.31 -8.31 -7.85
C SER A 68 3.15 -7.32 -7.83
N THR A 69 2.01 -7.80 -7.38
CA THR A 69 0.76 -7.03 -7.29
C THR A 69 0.14 -7.24 -5.93
N GLY A 70 -0.64 -6.30 -5.42
CA GLY A 70 -1.44 -6.46 -4.20
C GLY A 70 -2.90 -6.14 -4.49
N TYR A 71 -3.84 -6.57 -3.65
CA TYR A 71 -5.25 -6.21 -3.76
C TYR A 71 -5.72 -5.62 -2.43
N PHE A 72 -5.51 -4.31 -2.27
CA PHE A 72 -5.97 -3.55 -1.10
C PHE A 72 -7.21 -2.76 -1.49
N LYS A 73 -8.37 -3.17 -0.95
CA LYS A 73 -9.66 -2.54 -1.21
C LYS A 73 -10.08 -1.66 -0.04
N SER A 74 -10.49 -0.44 -0.33
CA SER A 74 -10.97 0.53 0.67
C SER A 74 -12.10 0.03 1.59
N THR A 75 -12.88 -0.97 1.14
CA THR A 75 -13.93 -1.60 1.97
C THR A 75 -13.40 -2.36 3.16
N ASP A 76 -12.14 -2.78 3.10
CA ASP A 76 -11.46 -3.45 4.20
C ASP A 76 -10.89 -2.41 5.21
N GLY A 77 -11.44 -1.18 5.21
CA GLY A 77 -11.02 -0.07 6.08
C GLY A 77 -11.88 1.20 5.97
N HIS A 78 -13.18 1.10 5.63
CA HIS A 78 -14.05 2.27 5.46
C HIS A 78 -14.47 2.90 6.80
N TYR A 79 -14.91 4.16 6.75
CA TYR A 79 -15.47 4.86 7.93
C TYR A 79 -16.61 4.03 8.51
N SER A 80 -16.55 3.75 9.83
CA SER A 80 -17.42 2.86 10.62
C SER A 80 -17.10 1.35 10.62
N ASN A 81 -16.17 0.86 9.79
CA ASN A 81 -15.84 -0.57 9.76
C ASN A 81 -14.33 -0.81 9.60
N TRP A 82 -13.64 -0.98 10.73
CA TRP A 82 -12.23 -1.40 10.82
C TRP A 82 -12.13 -2.93 10.69
N SER A 83 -12.60 -3.47 9.57
CA SER A 83 -12.63 -4.92 9.34
C SER A 83 -11.38 -5.39 8.61
N PHE A 84 -10.87 -6.56 9.02
CA PHE A 84 -9.81 -7.26 8.30
C PHE A 84 -10.43 -8.33 7.40
N ASN A 85 -10.03 -8.35 6.13
CA ASN A 85 -10.57 -9.30 5.16
C ASN A 85 -9.76 -10.60 5.16
N THR A 86 -10.40 -11.71 5.56
CA THR A 86 -9.76 -13.02 5.61
C THR A 86 -9.67 -13.73 4.26
N SER A 87 -10.38 -13.26 3.23
CA SER A 87 -10.31 -13.81 1.87
C SER A 87 -9.22 -13.14 1.02
N ARG A 88 -8.86 -11.89 1.33
CA ARG A 88 -7.86 -11.09 0.60
C ARG A 88 -6.67 -10.76 1.49
N LEU A 89 -6.00 -11.81 1.93
CA LEU A 89 -4.93 -11.71 2.91
C LEU A 89 -3.66 -11.05 2.39
N ASN A 90 -3.43 -10.97 1.07
CA ASN A 90 -2.21 -10.41 0.49
C ASN A 90 -0.91 -10.98 1.11
N LEU A 91 -0.89 -12.24 1.54
CA LEU A 91 0.26 -12.83 2.24
C LEU A 91 1.53 -12.81 1.40
N HIS A 92 1.41 -12.92 0.08
CA HIS A 92 2.53 -12.80 -0.84
C HIS A 92 3.20 -11.42 -0.78
N VAL A 93 2.45 -10.34 -0.52
CA VAL A 93 3.01 -9.00 -0.30
C VAL A 93 3.87 -9.00 0.97
N ALA A 94 3.37 -9.59 2.06
CA ALA A 94 4.12 -9.71 3.32
C ALA A 94 5.38 -10.57 3.16
N GLN A 95 5.29 -11.69 2.43
CA GLN A 95 6.45 -12.54 2.13
C GLN A 95 7.51 -11.77 1.34
N ILE A 96 7.10 -11.05 0.28
CA ILE A 96 8.00 -10.25 -0.55
C ILE A 96 8.68 -9.16 0.29
N ALA A 97 7.92 -8.43 1.11
CA ALA A 97 8.46 -7.41 1.99
C ALA A 97 9.43 -7.99 3.02
N GLY A 98 9.09 -9.13 3.65
CA GLY A 98 9.95 -9.79 4.63
C GLY A 98 11.24 -10.32 4.03
N HIS A 99 11.22 -10.85 2.80
CA HIS A 99 12.43 -11.34 2.13
C HIS A 99 13.39 -10.24 1.70
N ARG A 100 12.90 -9.03 1.44
CA ARG A 100 13.67 -7.91 0.88
C ARG A 100 13.81 -6.73 1.83
N GLY A 101 13.29 -6.86 3.04
CA GLY A 101 13.21 -5.81 4.06
C GLY A 101 12.17 -4.72 3.78
N CYS A 102 11.74 -4.53 2.53
CA CYS A 102 10.74 -3.53 2.17
C CYS A 102 10.09 -3.78 0.80
N CYS A 103 8.98 -3.09 0.55
CA CYS A 103 8.37 -3.01 -0.77
C CYS A 103 7.64 -1.66 -0.94
N MET A 104 7.47 -1.22 -2.18
CA MET A 104 6.75 0.01 -2.51
C MET A 104 5.44 -0.32 -3.21
N ILE A 105 4.31 0.10 -2.62
CA ILE A 105 2.98 -0.14 -3.19
C ILE A 105 2.53 1.09 -3.98
N ILE A 106 2.23 0.89 -5.26
CA ILE A 106 1.73 1.92 -6.17
C ILE A 106 0.21 1.81 -6.27
N ASP A 107 -0.49 2.94 -6.06
CA ASP A 107 -1.94 3.04 -6.19
C ASP A 107 -2.34 4.43 -6.70
N SER A 108 -3.55 4.55 -7.26
CA SER A 108 -4.05 5.84 -7.76
C SER A 108 -4.70 6.66 -6.67
N MET A 109 -4.62 7.98 -6.82
CA MET A 109 -5.31 8.93 -5.95
C MET A 109 -6.56 9.48 -6.62
N ARG A 110 -7.62 9.66 -5.82
CA ARG A 110 -8.79 10.45 -6.25
C ARG A 110 -8.58 11.91 -5.93
N LYS A 111 -9.05 12.79 -6.82
CA LYS A 111 -9.04 14.25 -6.63
C LYS A 111 -9.64 14.62 -5.27
N GLY A 112 -8.93 15.48 -4.54
CA GLY A 112 -9.36 15.99 -3.24
C GLY A 112 -8.97 15.10 -2.03
N LYS A 113 -8.31 13.96 -2.25
CA LYS A 113 -7.70 13.17 -1.16
C LYS A 113 -6.18 13.30 -1.17
N ARG A 114 -5.58 13.29 0.02
CA ARG A 114 -4.12 13.25 0.19
C ARG A 114 -3.53 11.86 -0.11
N PHE A 115 -4.28 10.81 0.21
CA PHE A 115 -3.92 9.41 -0.03
C PHE A 115 -5.19 8.60 -0.37
N PRO A 116 -5.09 7.50 -1.12
CA PRO A 116 -6.20 6.58 -1.30
C PRO A 116 -6.54 5.89 0.04
N ASP A 117 -7.77 5.43 0.19
CA ASP A 117 -8.22 4.77 1.43
C ASP A 117 -7.45 3.45 1.65
N SER A 118 -6.99 2.80 0.58
CA SER A 118 -6.12 1.62 0.63
C SER A 118 -4.83 1.91 1.41
N MET A 119 -4.15 3.02 1.11
CA MET A 119 -2.90 3.43 1.77
C MET A 119 -3.12 3.99 3.17
N SER A 120 -4.16 4.80 3.36
CA SER A 120 -4.39 5.48 4.66
C SER A 120 -5.10 4.62 5.70
N LYS A 121 -5.74 3.51 5.30
CA LYS A 121 -6.56 2.69 6.21
C LYS A 121 -6.32 1.20 6.02
N THR A 122 -6.57 0.66 4.83
CA THR A 122 -6.55 -0.79 4.60
C THR A 122 -5.17 -1.40 4.85
N ILE A 123 -4.10 -0.82 4.28
CA ILE A 123 -2.73 -1.29 4.45
C ILE A 123 -2.30 -1.19 5.93
N PRO A 124 -2.46 -0.06 6.63
CA PRO A 124 -2.17 0.02 8.07
C PRO A 124 -2.91 -1.04 8.92
N ILE A 125 -4.21 -1.25 8.68
CA ILE A 125 -4.99 -2.28 9.39
C ILE A 125 -4.43 -3.67 9.08
N TRP A 126 -4.19 -3.96 7.80
CA TRP A 126 -3.65 -5.23 7.33
C TRP A 126 -2.29 -5.54 7.97
N THR A 127 -1.36 -4.59 7.92
CA THR A 127 -0.04 -4.66 8.56
C THR A 127 -0.17 -4.91 10.05
N CYS A 128 -1.05 -4.16 10.73
CA CYS A 128 -1.26 -4.31 12.16
C CYS A 128 -1.78 -5.71 12.54
N VAL A 129 -2.73 -6.26 11.77
CA VAL A 129 -3.28 -7.59 12.01
C VAL A 129 -2.24 -8.67 11.75
N LEU A 130 -1.52 -8.60 10.63
CA LEU A 130 -0.45 -9.56 10.34
C LEU A 130 0.64 -9.52 11.42
N ASN A 131 1.08 -8.32 11.79
CA ASN A 131 2.09 -8.16 12.83
C ASN A 131 1.65 -8.79 14.16
N ARG A 132 0.40 -8.55 14.57
CA ARG A 132 -0.15 -9.15 15.81
C ARG A 132 -0.32 -10.66 15.69
N ALA A 133 -0.77 -11.16 14.54
CA ALA A 133 -0.95 -12.59 14.31
C ALA A 133 0.40 -13.33 14.38
N ILE A 134 1.42 -12.80 13.71
CA ILE A 134 2.78 -13.34 13.68
C ILE A 134 3.38 -13.31 15.10
N ARG A 135 3.30 -12.17 15.81
CA ARG A 135 3.74 -12.07 17.21
C ARG A 135 3.06 -13.12 18.09
N ASN A 136 1.74 -13.25 18.01
CA ASN A 136 0.99 -14.19 18.83
C ASN A 136 1.33 -15.65 18.50
N TYR A 137 1.54 -15.95 17.22
CA TYR A 137 2.03 -17.26 16.78
C TYR A 137 3.38 -17.55 17.42
N PHE A 138 4.36 -16.66 17.27
CA PHE A 138 5.69 -16.85 17.86
C PHE A 138 5.65 -16.91 19.37
N MET A 139 4.85 -16.11 20.06
CA MET A 139 4.73 -16.20 21.51
C MET A 139 4.21 -17.58 21.92
N ARG A 140 3.11 -18.06 21.32
CA ARG A 140 2.53 -19.37 21.65
C ARG A 140 3.48 -20.54 21.38
N HIS A 141 4.23 -20.48 20.27
CA HIS A 141 5.16 -21.55 19.90
C HIS A 141 6.50 -21.42 20.64
N SER A 142 6.95 -20.20 20.95
CA SER A 142 8.11 -19.97 21.83
C SER A 142 7.82 -20.42 23.26
N PHE A 143 6.58 -20.29 23.74
CA PHE A 143 6.15 -20.84 25.03
C PHE A 143 5.99 -22.36 24.99
N ALA A 144 5.58 -22.96 23.87
CA ALA A 144 5.56 -24.41 23.70
C ALA A 144 6.99 -24.99 23.68
N ASP A 145 7.88 -24.41 22.87
CA ASP A 145 9.29 -24.76 22.81
C ASP A 145 9.99 -24.48 24.13
N SER A 146 9.66 -23.38 24.83
CA SER A 146 10.17 -23.10 26.17
C SER A 146 9.57 -23.99 27.25
N ALA A 147 8.35 -24.52 27.11
CA ALA A 147 7.78 -25.50 28.06
C ALA A 147 8.39 -26.89 27.88
N GLU A 148 8.73 -27.28 26.64
CA GLU A 148 9.53 -28.49 26.36
C GLU A 148 11.01 -28.29 26.73
N ALA A 149 11.60 -27.14 26.39
CA ALA A 149 12.99 -26.83 26.75
C ALA A 149 13.16 -26.60 28.26
N PHE A 150 12.18 -26.05 28.99
CA PHE A 150 12.24 -25.93 30.45
C PHE A 150 12.14 -27.29 31.16
N LYS A 151 11.53 -28.29 30.53
CA LYS A 151 11.63 -29.69 30.96
C LYS A 151 13.00 -30.31 30.65
N SER A 152 13.74 -29.77 29.68
CA SER A 152 15.00 -30.34 29.17
C SER A 152 16.27 -29.64 29.68
N THR A 153 16.25 -28.34 29.92
CA THR A 153 17.46 -27.56 30.21
C THR A 153 17.15 -26.27 30.96
N ARG A 154 17.75 -26.12 32.15
CA ARG A 154 17.90 -24.82 32.81
C ARG A 154 18.92 -24.00 32.01
N LEU A 155 18.57 -22.73 31.75
CA LEU A 155 19.39 -21.63 31.19
C LEU A 155 19.33 -21.44 29.67
N GLY A 156 18.47 -20.50 29.24
CA GLY A 156 18.54 -19.79 27.97
C GLY A 156 17.81 -18.45 28.11
N THR A 157 18.52 -17.34 27.91
CA THR A 157 18.07 -15.98 28.22
C THR A 157 17.19 -15.37 27.11
N TRP A 158 16.22 -14.56 27.52
CA TRP A 158 15.11 -14.03 26.71
C TRP A 158 15.50 -12.91 25.72
N GLU A 159 16.67 -12.30 25.85
CA GLU A 159 17.08 -11.09 25.10
C GLU A 159 17.28 -11.32 23.60
N GLN A 160 17.81 -12.48 23.16
CA GLN A 160 18.07 -12.74 21.74
C GLN A 160 16.80 -12.97 20.88
N ARG A 161 15.63 -13.14 21.51
CA ARG A 161 14.36 -13.38 20.81
C ARG A 161 13.65 -12.09 20.42
N GLU A 162 13.89 -10.99 21.10
CA GLU A 162 13.20 -9.72 20.85
C GLU A 162 13.69 -9.04 19.56
N ASP A 163 14.99 -9.14 19.26
CA ASP A 163 15.58 -8.62 18.02
C ASP A 163 15.00 -9.27 16.76
N ARG A 164 14.73 -10.58 16.78
CA ARG A 164 14.06 -11.28 15.66
C ARG A 164 12.60 -10.89 15.52
N LEU A 165 11.95 -10.41 16.59
CA LEU A 165 10.55 -10.00 16.53
C LEU A 165 10.39 -8.62 15.88
N ILE A 166 11.40 -7.77 15.99
CA ILE A 166 11.45 -6.46 15.32
C ILE A 166 11.72 -6.64 13.82
N ASP A 167 12.53 -7.63 13.45
CA ASP A 167 12.94 -7.91 12.06
C ASP A 167 11.78 -8.32 11.14
N TRP A 168 10.71 -8.93 11.67
CA TRP A 168 9.52 -9.27 10.88
C TRP A 168 8.46 -8.18 10.86
N ALA A 169 8.59 -7.12 11.67
CA ALA A 169 7.57 -6.10 11.78
C ALA A 169 7.41 -5.40 10.44
N LEU A 170 6.26 -5.59 9.79
CA LEU A 170 5.89 -4.78 8.64
C LEU A 170 5.71 -3.35 9.16
N VAL A 171 6.60 -2.44 8.76
CA VAL A 171 6.47 -1.01 9.02
C VAL A 171 5.92 -0.38 7.74
N VAL A 172 4.84 0.41 7.87
CA VAL A 172 4.19 1.14 6.77
C VAL A 172 4.56 2.60 6.85
#